data_AF-A0A2V1NVM4-F1
#
_entry.id   AF-A0A2V1NVM4-F1
#
_cell.length_a   1.000
_cell.length_b   1.000
_cell.length_c   1.000
_cell.angle_alpha   90.00
_cell.angle_beta   90.00
_cell.angle_gamma   90.00
#
_symmetry.space_group_name_H-M   'P 1'
#
loop_
_entity.id
_entity.type
_entity.pdbx_description
1 polymer ?
#
loop_
_entity_poly.entity_id
_entity_poly.type
_entity_poly.pdbx_seq_one_letter_code
_entity_poly.pdbx_strand_id
1 'polypeptide(L)'
;MGDFLRTGSGGAGTFGIIVDAIRAQYAAQLGADPQWDPDKDSHREVWAALTPDERQIEILRTSTAPGVSRHHLGSDADFFDTTPQNWADGGPLSAHYAWLRANAAPSAHASPAISEERWHWSYAPVSEAVLDYVRADESVVEGALDQLWSYDPARFTYIKAHWRGYMYHVNEKAYSGS
;
A
#
# COMPACT_ATOMS: atom_id res chain seq x y z
N MET A 1 -1.54 20.37 9.63
CA MET A 1 -2.15 19.56 8.55
C MET A 1 -1.27 19.44 7.29
N GLY A 2 0.02 19.81 7.32
CA GLY A 2 0.92 19.72 6.15
C GLY A 2 1.98 18.62 6.19
N ASP A 3 2.00 17.79 7.24
CA ASP A 3 3.16 16.93 7.55
C ASP A 3 3.05 15.50 7.00
N PHE A 4 1.86 15.06 6.57
CA PHE A 4 1.67 13.68 6.12
C PHE A 4 2.20 13.43 4.70
N LEU A 5 2.23 14.45 3.83
CA LEU A 5 2.67 14.29 2.44
C LEU A 5 4.20 14.14 2.30
N ARG A 6 4.96 14.22 3.40
CA ARG A 6 6.42 14.13 3.40
C ARG A 6 6.99 12.86 4.04
N THR A 7 6.16 11.99 4.63
CA THR A 7 6.65 10.90 5.49
C THR A 7 6.61 9.51 4.88
N GLY A 8 6.20 9.35 3.62
CA GLY A 8 6.28 8.09 2.88
C GLY A 8 7.33 8.16 1.76
N SER A 9 8.36 7.33 1.83
CA SER A 9 9.53 7.27 0.93
C SER A 9 10.48 8.48 1.08
N GLY A 10 11.69 8.22 1.59
CA GLY A 10 12.70 9.25 1.81
C GLY A 10 13.06 10.03 0.54
N GLY A 11 12.76 11.33 0.55
CA GLY A 11 13.20 12.30 -0.46
C GLY A 11 12.14 13.36 -0.74
N ALA A 12 12.56 14.59 -1.03
CA ALA A 12 11.68 15.55 -1.70
C ALA A 12 11.28 14.96 -3.07
N GLY A 13 9.98 14.78 -3.33
CA GLY A 13 9.49 14.14 -4.54
C GLY A 13 7.99 13.89 -4.56
N THR A 14 7.50 13.39 -5.69
CA THR A 14 6.11 12.98 -5.89
C THR A 14 5.80 11.67 -5.15
N PHE A 15 4.54 11.44 -4.78
CA PHE A 15 4.09 10.19 -4.17
C PHE A 15 2.74 9.76 -4.76
N GLY A 16 2.46 8.45 -4.80
CA GLY A 16 1.14 7.88 -5.13
C GLY A 16 0.58 8.24 -6.51
N ILE A 17 0.15 7.24 -7.28
CA ILE A 17 -0.57 7.54 -8.53
C ILE A 17 -1.95 8.10 -8.17
N ILE A 18 -2.28 9.29 -8.69
CA ILE A 18 -3.57 9.94 -8.45
C ILE A 18 -4.68 9.11 -9.09
N VAL A 19 -5.74 8.81 -8.35
CA VAL A 19 -6.86 8.01 -8.85
C VAL A 19 -7.53 8.72 -10.03
N ASP A 20 -7.89 7.97 -11.08
CA ASP A 20 -8.47 8.54 -12.30
C ASP A 20 -9.73 9.39 -12.06
N ALA A 21 -10.55 9.04 -11.07
CA ALA A 21 -11.70 9.84 -10.67
C ALA A 21 -11.28 11.24 -10.15
N ILE A 22 -10.25 11.32 -9.31
CA ILE A 22 -9.70 12.58 -8.82
C ILE A 22 -9.04 13.36 -9.95
N ARG A 23 -8.30 12.69 -10.84
CA ARG A 23 -7.71 13.32 -12.04
C ARG A 23 -8.78 13.91 -12.96
N ALA A 24 -9.91 13.21 -13.15
CA ALA A 24 -11.02 13.68 -13.97
C ALA A 24 -11.71 14.90 -13.32
N GLN A 25 -11.92 14.86 -12.01
CA GLN A 25 -12.57 15.94 -11.26
C GLN A 25 -11.73 17.22 -11.19
N TYR A 26 -10.41 17.08 -11.02
CA TYR A 26 -9.48 18.20 -10.82
C TYR A 26 -8.48 18.36 -11.97
N ALA A 27 -8.90 18.00 -13.19
CA ALA A 27 -8.04 17.97 -14.37
C ALA A 27 -7.33 19.31 -14.65
N ALA A 28 -7.99 20.44 -14.37
CA ALA A 28 -7.41 21.77 -14.58
C ALA A 28 -6.27 22.07 -13.60
N GLN A 29 -6.37 21.62 -12.36
CA GLN A 29 -5.38 21.85 -11.29
C GLN A 29 -4.22 20.86 -11.36
N LEU A 30 -4.51 19.61 -11.71
CA LEU A 30 -3.55 18.50 -11.72
C LEU A 30 -2.85 18.35 -13.09
N GLY A 31 -3.46 18.85 -14.17
CA GLY A 31 -2.90 18.78 -15.52
C GLY A 31 -2.61 17.35 -15.95
N ALA A 32 -1.39 17.11 -16.45
CA ALA A 32 -0.94 15.80 -16.90
C ALA A 32 -0.19 15.01 -15.80
N ASP A 33 -0.08 15.55 -14.58
CA ASP A 33 0.68 14.91 -13.51
C ASP A 33 0.02 13.58 -13.11
N PRO A 34 0.75 12.45 -13.15
CA PRO A 34 0.19 11.16 -12.78
C PRO A 34 0.29 10.90 -11.27
N GLN A 35 1.10 11.66 -10.54
CA GLN A 35 1.39 11.47 -9.12
C GLN A 35 1.19 12.77 -8.35
N TRP A 36 0.91 12.65 -7.05
CA TRP A 36 0.81 13.82 -6.17
C TRP A 36 2.18 14.47 -6.00
N ASP A 37 2.22 15.79 -6.15
CA ASP A 37 3.41 16.61 -5.96
C ASP A 37 3.18 17.59 -4.80
N PRO A 38 3.68 17.32 -3.58
CA PRO A 38 3.44 18.17 -2.43
C PRO A 38 4.09 19.56 -2.56
N ASP A 39 5.04 19.74 -3.47
CA ASP A 39 5.71 21.02 -3.69
C ASP A 39 4.88 21.94 -4.61
N LYS A 40 3.93 21.41 -5.39
CA LYS A 40 2.99 22.21 -6.21
C LYS A 40 1.79 22.72 -5.41
N ASP A 41 1.57 24.03 -5.44
CA ASP A 41 0.44 24.69 -4.80
C ASP A 41 -0.92 24.12 -5.26
N SER A 42 -1.07 23.85 -6.57
CA SER A 42 -2.31 23.30 -7.12
C SER A 42 -2.64 21.90 -6.59
N HIS A 43 -1.62 21.06 -6.37
CA HIS A 43 -1.80 19.74 -5.78
C HIS A 43 -2.22 19.84 -4.30
N ARG A 44 -1.60 20.76 -3.55
CA ARG A 44 -1.98 21.01 -2.14
C ARG A 44 -3.40 21.54 -2.00
N GLU A 45 -3.85 22.39 -2.93
CA GLU A 45 -5.22 22.90 -2.99
C GLU A 45 -6.21 21.76 -3.21
N VAL A 46 -5.97 20.90 -4.22
CA VAL A 46 -6.82 19.74 -4.48
C VAL A 46 -6.83 18.80 -3.27
N TRP A 47 -5.67 18.48 -2.69
CA TRP A 47 -5.56 17.61 -1.52
C TRP A 47 -6.38 18.13 -0.33
N ALA A 48 -6.34 19.44 -0.10
CA ALA A 48 -7.13 20.07 0.96
C ALA A 48 -8.63 19.95 0.70
N ALA A 49 -9.07 20.01 -0.56
CA ALA A 49 -10.46 19.90 -0.98
C ALA A 49 -11.04 18.47 -0.91
N LEU A 50 -10.18 17.43 -0.96
CA LEU A 50 -10.63 16.03 -0.83
C LEU A 50 -11.30 15.76 0.52
N THR A 51 -12.30 14.90 0.52
CA THR A 51 -12.89 14.31 1.73
C THR A 51 -11.88 13.42 2.45
N PRO A 52 -12.09 13.13 3.75
CA PRO A 52 -11.22 12.20 4.48
C PRO A 52 -11.10 10.83 3.81
N ASP A 53 -12.19 10.28 3.28
CA ASP A 53 -12.20 8.98 2.59
C ASP A 53 -11.45 9.04 1.26
N GLU A 54 -11.62 10.09 0.46
CA GLU A 54 -10.84 10.25 -0.79
C GLU A 54 -9.35 10.33 -0.50
N ARG A 55 -8.93 11.11 0.52
CA ARG A 55 -7.52 11.13 0.94
C ARG A 55 -7.06 9.76 1.41
N GLN A 56 -7.87 9.05 2.18
CA GLN A 56 -7.53 7.71 2.64
C GLN A 56 -7.34 6.74 1.47
N ILE A 57 -8.22 6.78 0.47
CA ILE A 57 -8.10 5.97 -0.75
C ILE A 57 -6.80 6.29 -1.48
N GLU A 58 -6.48 7.56 -1.71
CA GLU A 58 -5.22 8.00 -2.36
C GLU A 58 -3.99 7.47 -1.62
N ILE A 59 -3.99 7.54 -0.28
CA ILE A 59 -2.89 7.02 0.56
C ILE A 59 -2.79 5.50 0.47
N LEU A 60 -3.93 4.81 0.51
CA LEU A 60 -3.99 3.35 0.53
C LEU A 60 -3.51 2.68 -0.76
N ARG A 61 -3.31 3.46 -1.84
CA ARG A 61 -2.70 2.99 -3.10
C ARG A 61 -1.18 2.93 -3.06
N THR A 62 -0.55 3.63 -2.12
CA THR A 62 0.91 3.67 -2.00
C THR A 62 1.42 3.19 -0.64
N SER A 63 0.51 2.99 0.32
CA SER A 63 0.80 2.59 1.69
C SER A 63 -0.36 1.79 2.26
N THR A 64 -0.14 1.11 3.38
CA THR A 64 -1.16 0.30 4.05
C THR A 64 -1.58 0.96 5.36
N ALA A 65 -2.83 0.76 5.78
CA ALA A 65 -3.26 1.25 7.08
C ALA A 65 -2.57 0.46 8.22
N PRO A 66 -2.38 1.09 9.40
CA PRO A 66 -1.93 0.40 10.60
C PRO A 66 -2.82 -0.82 10.89
N GLY A 67 -2.22 -1.96 11.22
CA GLY A 67 -2.92 -3.18 11.61
C GLY A 67 -3.40 -4.09 10.46
N VAL A 68 -3.39 -3.64 9.20
CA VAL A 68 -3.76 -4.48 8.03
C VAL A 68 -2.59 -4.79 7.10
N SER A 69 -1.42 -4.17 7.32
CA SER A 69 -0.18 -4.52 6.63
C SER A 69 0.39 -5.83 7.12
N ARG A 70 0.85 -6.68 6.22
CA ARG A 70 1.52 -7.94 6.57
C ARG A 70 2.90 -7.74 7.22
N HIS A 71 3.54 -6.59 6.96
CA HIS A 71 4.71 -6.13 7.73
C HIS A 71 4.38 -5.93 9.21
N HIS A 72 3.19 -5.38 9.54
CA HIS A 72 2.77 -5.22 10.94
C HIS A 72 2.47 -6.56 11.63
N LEU A 73 2.14 -7.59 10.85
CA LEU A 73 1.85 -8.94 11.33
C LEU A 73 3.13 -9.79 11.47
N GLY A 74 4.29 -9.25 11.07
CA GLY A 74 5.58 -9.93 11.16
C GLY A 74 5.76 -11.08 10.17
N SER A 75 4.91 -11.16 9.14
CA SER A 75 4.95 -12.24 8.15
C SER A 75 5.78 -11.90 6.91
N ASP A 76 6.13 -10.63 6.72
CA ASP A 76 6.71 -10.12 5.47
C ASP A 76 7.93 -9.22 5.75
N ALA A 77 8.83 -9.13 4.76
CA ALA A 77 10.05 -8.36 4.83
C ALA A 77 10.41 -7.76 3.46
N ASP A 78 11.01 -6.57 3.50
CA ASP A 78 11.57 -5.90 2.33
C ASP A 78 13.09 -6.10 2.30
N PHE A 79 13.62 -6.58 1.18
CA PHE A 79 15.05 -6.81 1.02
C PHE A 79 15.72 -5.68 0.22
N PHE A 80 16.96 -5.34 0.58
CA PHE A 80 17.82 -4.38 -0.11
C PHE A 80 17.27 -2.95 -0.22
N ASP A 81 16.50 -2.64 -1.27
CA ASP A 81 15.93 -1.32 -1.53
C ASP A 81 14.52 -1.42 -2.12
N THR A 82 13.73 -0.35 -1.99
CA THR A 82 12.33 -0.29 -2.42
C THR A 82 12.13 0.54 -3.70
N THR A 83 13.17 0.67 -4.54
CA THR A 83 13.16 1.44 -5.79
C THR A 83 12.88 0.51 -6.97
N PRO A 84 11.71 0.59 -7.63
CA PRO A 84 11.33 -0.34 -8.71
C PRO A 84 12.38 -0.51 -9.82
N GLN A 85 13.03 0.58 -10.21
CA GLN A 85 14.03 0.58 -11.29
C GLN A 85 15.26 -0.25 -10.94
N ASN A 86 15.62 -0.37 -9.65
CA ASN A 86 16.76 -1.18 -9.24
C ASN A 86 16.50 -2.67 -9.45
N TRP A 87 15.23 -3.08 -9.36
CA TRP A 87 14.79 -4.47 -9.50
C TRP A 87 14.41 -4.86 -10.92
N ALA A 88 14.30 -3.91 -11.84
CA ALA A 88 13.97 -4.15 -13.25
C ALA A 88 14.99 -5.09 -13.93
N ASP A 89 14.60 -5.67 -15.07
CA ASP A 89 15.48 -6.60 -15.80
C ASP A 89 16.74 -5.86 -16.28
N GLY A 90 17.92 -6.36 -15.90
CA GLY A 90 19.21 -5.69 -16.12
C GLY A 90 19.54 -4.58 -15.11
N GLY A 91 18.65 -4.28 -14.16
CA GLY A 91 18.91 -3.39 -13.04
C GLY A 91 19.88 -3.98 -11.99
N PRO A 92 20.43 -3.14 -11.10
CA PRO A 92 21.44 -3.55 -10.11
C PRO A 92 21.01 -4.68 -9.17
N LEU A 93 19.70 -4.84 -8.90
CA LEU A 93 19.14 -5.90 -8.08
C LEU A 93 18.49 -7.05 -8.86
N SER A 94 18.58 -7.03 -10.19
CA SER A 94 18.02 -8.10 -11.04
C SER A 94 18.57 -9.49 -10.68
N ALA A 95 19.86 -9.61 -10.39
CA ALA A 95 20.47 -10.86 -9.96
C ALA A 95 19.99 -11.32 -8.57
N HIS A 96 19.78 -10.38 -7.64
CA HIS A 96 19.22 -10.67 -6.32
C HIS A 96 17.77 -11.16 -6.43
N TYR A 97 16.97 -10.53 -7.29
CA TYR A 97 15.61 -10.97 -7.60
C TYR A 97 15.57 -12.40 -8.13
N ALA A 98 16.42 -12.71 -9.11
CA ALA A 98 16.53 -14.06 -9.67
C ALA A 98 16.94 -15.08 -8.61
N TRP A 99 17.88 -14.73 -7.74
CA TRP A 99 18.30 -15.59 -6.63
C TRP A 99 17.17 -15.83 -5.62
N LEU A 100 16.46 -14.78 -5.19
CA LEU A 100 15.33 -14.91 -4.28
C LEU A 100 14.24 -15.79 -4.90
N ARG A 101 13.91 -15.60 -6.18
CA ARG A 101 12.94 -16.43 -6.92
C ARG A 101 13.34 -17.91 -7.00
N ALA A 102 14.63 -18.21 -7.06
CA ALA A 102 15.13 -19.58 -7.15
C ALA A 102 15.25 -20.28 -5.78
N ASN A 103 15.37 -19.51 -4.68
CA ASN A 103 15.68 -20.05 -3.34
C ASN A 103 14.56 -19.88 -2.32
N ALA A 104 13.67 -18.90 -2.51
CA ALA A 104 12.46 -18.81 -1.70
C ALA A 104 11.54 -19.97 -2.05
N ALA A 105 11.07 -20.70 -1.04
CA ALA A 105 10.06 -21.72 -1.26
C ALA A 105 8.81 -21.06 -1.86
N PRO A 106 8.25 -21.57 -2.97
CA PRO A 106 7.00 -21.05 -3.48
C PRO A 106 5.93 -21.24 -2.39
N SER A 107 5.26 -20.15 -2.00
CA SER A 107 4.03 -20.24 -1.21
C SER A 107 3.04 -21.15 -1.93
N ALA A 108 2.15 -21.83 -1.20
CA ALA A 108 1.20 -22.81 -1.75
C ALA A 108 0.24 -22.28 -2.84
N HIS A 109 0.22 -20.96 -3.08
CA HIS A 109 -0.40 -20.38 -4.26
C HIS A 109 0.56 -20.46 -5.45
N ALA A 110 0.24 -21.35 -6.39
CA ALA A 110 1.04 -21.73 -7.56
C ALA A 110 1.35 -20.61 -8.58
N SER A 111 1.02 -19.36 -8.26
CA SER A 111 1.58 -18.18 -8.89
C SER A 111 2.12 -17.32 -7.76
N PRO A 112 3.43 -16.98 -7.71
CA PRO A 112 3.81 -15.81 -6.93
C PRO A 112 2.95 -14.70 -7.52
N ALA A 113 2.05 -14.13 -6.70
CA ALA A 113 1.43 -12.87 -7.07
C ALA A 113 2.61 -11.97 -7.38
N ILE A 114 2.80 -11.64 -8.66
CA ILE A 114 3.93 -10.84 -9.10
C ILE A 114 3.62 -9.48 -8.51
N SER A 115 4.04 -9.28 -7.26
CA SER A 115 4.00 -7.98 -6.65
C SER A 115 4.83 -7.08 -7.56
N GLU A 116 4.30 -5.92 -7.92
CA GLU A 116 5.10 -4.87 -8.55
C GLU A 116 6.32 -4.54 -7.66
N GLU A 117 6.22 -4.82 -6.36
CA GLU A 117 7.26 -4.69 -5.35
C GLU A 117 8.14 -5.95 -5.30
N ARG A 118 9.09 -6.08 -6.24
CA ARG A 118 10.04 -7.21 -6.34
C ARG A 118 10.90 -7.43 -5.07
N TRP A 119 10.98 -6.43 -4.19
CA TRP A 119 11.69 -6.47 -2.91
C TRP A 119 10.86 -7.03 -1.74
N HIS A 120 9.54 -7.15 -1.89
CA HIS A 120 8.62 -7.52 -0.83
C HIS A 120 8.37 -9.03 -0.81
N TRP A 121 8.72 -9.71 0.29
CA TRP A 121 8.66 -11.16 0.39
C TRP A 121 8.02 -11.62 1.68
N SER A 122 7.25 -12.70 1.57
CA SER A 122 6.52 -13.31 2.66
C SER A 122 7.20 -14.57 3.19
N TYR A 123 7.22 -14.74 4.51
CA TYR A 123 7.50 -16.03 5.13
C TYR A 123 6.20 -16.83 5.26
N ALA A 124 5.96 -17.73 4.29
CA ALA A 124 4.69 -18.44 4.10
C ALA A 124 4.13 -19.10 5.38
N PRO A 125 4.92 -19.83 6.20
CA PRO A 125 4.38 -20.48 7.40
C PRO A 125 3.73 -19.51 8.39
N VAL A 126 4.33 -18.32 8.57
CA VAL A 126 3.78 -17.29 9.48
C VAL A 126 2.61 -16.58 8.81
N SER A 127 2.74 -16.22 7.54
CA SER A 127 1.63 -15.56 6.83
C SER A 127 0.38 -16.41 6.78
N GLU A 128 0.51 -17.70 6.48
CA GLU A 128 -0.64 -18.62 6.37
C GLU A 128 -1.30 -18.80 7.73
N ALA A 129 -0.52 -19.02 8.79
CA ALA A 129 -1.03 -19.13 10.16
C ALA A 129 -1.76 -17.86 10.62
N VAL A 130 -1.22 -16.68 10.30
CA VAL A 130 -1.87 -15.40 10.61
C VAL A 130 -3.18 -15.25 9.85
N LEU A 131 -3.19 -15.55 8.54
CA LEU A 131 -4.40 -15.45 7.74
C LEU A 131 -5.49 -16.43 8.20
N ASP A 132 -5.10 -17.63 8.62
CA ASP A 132 -6.03 -18.62 9.17
C ASP A 132 -6.63 -18.15 10.49
N TYR A 133 -5.83 -17.56 11.38
CA TYR A 133 -6.33 -16.93 12.60
C TYR A 133 -7.31 -15.79 12.29
N VAL A 134 -6.95 -14.88 11.38
CA VAL A 134 -7.81 -13.76 11.01
C VAL A 134 -9.16 -14.25 10.46
N ARG A 135 -9.16 -15.29 9.62
CA ARG A 135 -10.38 -15.89 9.07
C ARG A 135 -11.24 -16.54 10.15
N ALA A 136 -10.62 -17.21 11.11
CA ALA A 136 -11.34 -17.86 12.22
C ALA A 136 -11.94 -16.83 13.19
N ASP A 137 -11.29 -15.69 13.38
CA ASP A 137 -11.56 -14.74 14.46
C ASP A 137 -11.84 -13.31 13.97
N GLU A 138 -12.52 -13.15 12.83
CA GLU A 138 -12.73 -11.82 12.21
C GLU A 138 -13.33 -10.78 13.16
N SER A 139 -14.27 -11.17 14.03
CA SER A 139 -14.87 -10.24 15.00
C SER A 139 -13.87 -9.71 16.03
N VAL A 140 -12.90 -10.54 16.43
CA VAL A 140 -11.82 -10.14 17.34
C VAL A 140 -10.88 -9.19 16.62
N VAL A 141 -10.53 -9.50 15.38
CA VAL A 141 -9.66 -8.65 14.54
C VAL A 141 -10.33 -7.30 14.27
N GLU A 142 -11.60 -7.30 13.88
CA GLU A 142 -12.38 -6.09 13.61
C GLU A 142 -12.46 -5.20 14.86
N GLY A 143 -12.72 -5.77 16.04
CA GLY A 143 -12.69 -5.04 17.30
C GLY A 143 -11.31 -4.44 17.64
N ALA A 144 -10.24 -5.18 17.37
CA ALA A 144 -8.87 -4.69 17.58
C ALA A 144 -8.50 -3.55 16.62
N LEU A 145 -8.88 -3.66 15.35
CA LEU A 145 -8.71 -2.61 14.34
C LEU A 145 -9.53 -1.37 14.70
N ASP A 146 -10.77 -1.55 15.16
CA ASP A 146 -11.62 -0.45 15.62
C ASP A 146 -11.00 0.32 16.78
N GLN A 147 -10.43 -0.40 17.75
CA GLN A 147 -9.70 0.19 18.86
C GLN A 147 -8.43 0.91 18.36
N LEU A 148 -7.65 0.29 17.47
CA LEU A 148 -6.42 0.85 16.92
C LEU A 148 -6.68 2.19 16.20
N TRP A 149 -7.79 2.30 15.49
CA TRP A 149 -8.13 3.48 14.70
C TRP A 149 -8.99 4.51 15.45
N SER A 150 -9.30 4.25 16.73
CA SER A 150 -10.21 5.10 17.53
C SER A 150 -9.65 6.49 17.85
N TYR A 151 -8.34 6.71 17.69
CA TYR A 151 -7.71 8.00 17.98
C TYR A 151 -8.04 9.09 16.95
N ASP A 152 -8.45 8.70 15.74
CA ASP A 152 -8.85 9.62 14.67
C ASP A 152 -9.92 8.96 13.79
N PRO A 153 -11.15 8.76 14.30
CA PRO A 153 -12.16 7.93 13.66
C PRO A 153 -12.57 8.47 12.28
N ALA A 154 -12.51 9.79 12.08
CA ALA A 154 -12.84 10.43 10.82
C ALA A 154 -11.81 10.14 9.70
N ARG A 155 -10.60 9.70 10.06
CA ARG A 155 -9.55 9.35 9.12
C ARG A 155 -9.60 7.89 8.65
N PHE A 156 -10.33 7.04 9.35
CA PHE A 156 -10.33 5.59 9.12
C PHE A 156 -11.68 5.02 8.69
N THR A 157 -12.64 5.86 8.33
CA THR A 157 -13.98 5.47 7.90
C THR A 157 -13.95 4.50 6.71
N TYR A 158 -13.21 4.82 5.65
CA TYR A 158 -13.08 3.93 4.49
C TYR A 158 -12.39 2.61 4.87
N ILE A 159 -11.21 2.63 5.49
CA ILE A 159 -10.50 1.37 5.79
C ILE A 159 -11.30 0.48 6.76
N LYS A 160 -12.05 1.05 7.71
CA LYS A 160 -12.96 0.28 8.58
C LYS A 160 -13.98 -0.51 7.79
N ALA A 161 -14.55 0.07 6.73
CA ALA A 161 -15.50 -0.64 5.86
C ALA A 161 -14.83 -1.67 4.94
N HIS A 162 -13.53 -1.53 4.68
CA HIS A 162 -12.83 -2.27 3.62
C HIS A 162 -11.64 -3.12 4.09
N TRP A 163 -11.38 -3.22 5.40
CA TRP A 163 -10.15 -3.83 5.95
C TRP A 163 -9.89 -5.25 5.45
N ARG A 164 -10.93 -6.06 5.25
CA ARG A 164 -10.84 -7.43 4.72
C ARG A 164 -10.16 -7.46 3.35
N GLY A 165 -10.49 -6.51 2.48
CA GLY A 165 -9.85 -6.39 1.16
C GLY A 165 -8.35 -6.14 1.28
N TYR A 166 -7.96 -5.26 2.19
CA TYR A 166 -6.55 -4.92 2.46
C TYR A 166 -5.80 -5.98 3.26
N MET A 167 -6.50 -6.85 3.99
CA MET A 167 -5.89 -7.96 4.74
C MET A 167 -5.65 -9.18 3.84
N TYR A 168 -6.62 -9.51 2.97
CA TYR A 168 -6.60 -10.76 2.21
C TYR A 168 -6.12 -10.61 0.76
N HIS A 169 -6.24 -9.44 0.14
CA HIS A 169 -6.03 -9.25 -1.30
C HIS A 169 -4.95 -8.21 -1.65
N VAL A 170 -3.92 -8.11 -0.81
CA VAL A 170 -2.84 -7.12 -0.93
C VAL A 170 -2.18 -7.12 -2.32
N ASN A 171 -2.10 -8.28 -2.98
CA ASN A 171 -1.37 -8.43 -4.24
C ASN A 171 -2.26 -8.53 -5.50
N GLU A 172 -3.59 -8.53 -5.37
CA GLU A 172 -4.49 -8.78 -6.52
C GLU A 172 -5.25 -7.54 -7.01
N LYS A 173 -5.53 -6.58 -6.11
CA LYS A 173 -6.40 -5.42 -6.41
C LYS A 173 -5.91 -4.08 -5.89
N ALA A 174 -4.91 -4.06 -4.99
CA ALA A 174 -4.50 -2.82 -4.33
C ALA A 174 -3.89 -1.78 -5.28
N TYR A 175 -3.31 -2.22 -6.41
CA TYR A 175 -2.59 -1.36 -7.34
C TYR A 175 -3.30 -1.17 -8.70
N SER A 176 -4.12 -2.14 -9.11
CA SER A 176 -4.93 -2.11 -10.34
C SER A 176 -6.31 -1.53 -10.05
N GLY A 177 -6.37 -0.22 -9.81
CA GLY A 177 -7.64 0.49 -9.87
C GLY A 177 -8.29 0.24 -11.24
N SER A 178 -9.44 -0.43 -11.23
CA SER A 178 -10.40 -0.41 -12.34
C SER A 178 -11.43 0.69 -12.10
#